data_AF-A0A8D0VNR6-F1
#
_entry.id   AF-A0A8D0VNR6-F1
#
_cell.length_a   1.000
_cell.length_b   1.000
_cell.length_c   1.000
_cell.angle_alpha   90.00
_cell.angle_beta   90.00
_cell.angle_gamma   90.00
#
_symmetry.space_group_name_H-M   'P 1'
#
loop_
_entity.id
_entity.type
_entity.pdbx_description
1 polymer ?
#
loop_
_entity_poly.entity_id
_entity_poly.type
_entity_poly.pdbx_seq_one_letter_code
_entity_poly.pdbx_strand_id
1 'polypeptide(L)'
;GGQCSLLPEFHLPVLLLQMLFTSLECFQCQRVSASGVCESGKSFCQTQGSQQCFLRKVYEGDTVSYGHQGCSSLCVPMKFFRPNVTVDFRCCHDSPLCNKF
;
A
#
# COMPACT_ATOMS: atom_id res chain seq x y z
N GLY A 1 7.90 37.80 -40.23
CA GLY A 1 7.15 38.00 -38.96
C GLY A 1 7.14 36.69 -38.21
N GLY A 2 7.13 36.76 -36.87
CA GLY A 2 7.41 35.68 -35.89
C GLY A 2 6.65 34.37 -36.13
N GLN A 3 7.27 33.20 -35.87
CA GLN A 3 7.41 32.51 -34.57
C GLN A 3 6.04 32.23 -33.92
N CYS A 4 5.65 31.00 -33.57
CA CYS A 4 6.38 30.09 -32.67
C CYS A 4 6.24 28.61 -33.05
N SER A 5 7.38 27.93 -33.14
CA SER A 5 7.51 26.48 -33.03
C SER A 5 7.31 26.08 -31.57
N LEU A 6 6.32 25.24 -31.27
CA LEU A 6 6.21 24.62 -29.95
C LEU A 6 7.08 23.35 -29.94
N LEU A 7 8.21 23.45 -29.26
CA LEU A 7 9.23 22.42 -29.08
C LEU A 7 8.81 21.35 -28.04
N PRO A 8 9.33 20.10 -28.14
CA PRO A 8 8.99 18.96 -27.26
C PRO A 8 9.82 18.90 -25.94
N GLU A 9 10.40 20.01 -25.49
CA GLU A 9 11.51 20.05 -24.52
C GLU A 9 11.09 19.94 -23.04
N PHE A 10 9.79 19.79 -22.74
CA PHE A 10 9.28 19.76 -21.36
C PHE A 10 8.88 18.36 -20.85
N HIS A 11 8.93 17.31 -21.68
CA HIS A 11 8.50 15.98 -21.26
C HIS A 11 9.46 15.29 -20.29
N LEU A 12 10.77 15.47 -20.47
CA LEU A 12 11.80 14.78 -19.70
C LEU A 12 11.88 15.20 -18.22
N PRO A 13 11.88 16.50 -17.86
CA PRO A 13 11.91 16.91 -16.45
C PRO A 13 10.61 16.57 -15.70
N VAL A 14 9.46 16.60 -16.37
CA VAL A 14 8.16 16.20 -15.78
C VAL A 14 8.13 14.70 -15.49
N LEU A 15 8.63 13.88 -16.41
CA LEU A 15 8.74 12.43 -16.22
C LEU A 15 9.74 12.09 -15.09
N LEU A 16 10.87 12.79 -15.01
CA LEU A 16 11.81 12.64 -13.89
C LEU A 16 11.18 13.00 -12.53
N LEU A 17 10.36 14.05 -12.49
CA LEU A 17 9.67 14.50 -11.27
C LEU A 17 8.61 13.50 -10.80
N GLN A 18 7.89 12.85 -11.73
CA GLN A 18 6.96 11.76 -11.45
C GLN A 18 7.67 10.53 -10.86
N MET A 19 8.90 10.26 -11.29
CA MET A 19 9.72 9.15 -10.77
C MET A 19 10.34 9.44 -9.39
N LEU A 20 10.46 10.71 -8.99
CA LEU A 20 11.04 11.13 -7.71
C LEU A 20 10.05 11.04 -6.54
N PHE A 21 8.74 11.06 -6.78
CA PHE A 21 7.70 11.01 -5.76
C PHE A 21 6.50 10.17 -6.21
N THR A 22 6.69 8.85 -6.34
CA THR A 22 5.55 7.94 -6.52
C THR A 22 4.85 7.71 -5.18
N SER A 23 3.91 8.60 -4.85
CA SER A 23 2.92 8.31 -3.81
C SER A 23 1.99 7.21 -4.30
N LEU A 24 1.79 6.19 -3.45
CA LEU A 24 0.94 5.04 -3.76
C LEU A 24 -0.27 5.08 -2.84
N GLU A 25 -1.47 5.06 -3.41
CA GLU A 25 -2.69 4.90 -2.63
C GLU A 25 -2.80 3.45 -2.13
N CYS A 26 -3.09 3.25 -0.84
CA CYS A 26 -3.26 1.95 -0.21
C CYS A 26 -4.61 1.89 0.52
N PHE A 27 -5.15 0.69 0.71
CA PHE A 27 -6.22 0.50 1.69
C PHE A 27 -5.71 0.82 3.09
N GLN A 28 -6.52 1.54 3.87
CA GLN A 28 -6.28 1.82 5.28
C GLN A 28 -7.43 1.23 6.08
N CYS A 29 -7.11 0.36 7.03
CA CYS A 29 -8.09 -0.19 7.93
C CYS A 29 -7.43 -0.71 9.21
N GLN A 30 -7.91 -0.24 10.36
CA GLN A 30 -7.43 -0.70 11.66
C GLN A 30 -7.90 -2.11 11.97
N ARG A 31 -9.02 -2.57 11.41
CA ARG A 31 -9.51 -3.93 11.57
C ARG A 31 -10.39 -4.34 10.39
N VAL A 32 -9.86 -5.26 9.58
CA VAL A 32 -10.59 -5.94 8.51
C VAL A 32 -11.11 -7.26 9.06
N SER A 33 -12.40 -7.52 8.93
CA SER A 33 -13.01 -8.78 9.34
C SER A 33 -12.52 -9.96 8.48
N ALA A 34 -12.79 -11.19 8.91
CA ALA A 34 -12.49 -12.38 8.11
C ALA A 34 -13.14 -12.38 6.71
N SER A 35 -14.27 -11.69 6.55
CA SER A 35 -14.97 -11.52 5.26
C SER A 35 -14.39 -10.39 4.39
N GLY A 36 -13.32 -9.72 4.83
CA GLY A 36 -12.69 -8.63 4.09
C GLY A 36 -13.36 -7.26 4.27
N VAL A 37 -14.25 -7.09 5.24
CA VAL A 37 -14.96 -5.82 5.49
C VAL A 37 -14.17 -4.99 6.51
N CYS A 38 -13.89 -3.73 6.18
CA CYS A 38 -13.28 -2.82 7.15
C CYS A 38 -14.31 -2.37 8.19
N GLU A 39 -14.10 -2.74 9.45
CA GLU A 39 -15.05 -2.48 10.54
C GLU A 39 -15.14 -0.99 10.91
N SER A 40 -14.07 -0.23 10.69
CA SER A 40 -14.05 1.23 10.88
C SER A 40 -14.61 2.01 9.69
N GLY A 41 -15.12 1.33 8.65
CA GLY A 41 -15.49 1.93 7.39
C GLY A 41 -14.31 2.06 6.42
N LYS A 42 -14.62 2.09 5.12
CA LYS A 42 -13.62 2.14 4.05
C LYS A 42 -12.79 3.43 4.13
N SER A 43 -11.48 3.30 4.20
CA SER A 43 -10.54 4.42 4.19
C SER A 43 -9.26 4.09 3.42
N PHE A 44 -8.46 5.12 3.14
CA PHE A 44 -7.25 5.02 2.33
C PHE A 44 -6.11 5.84 2.93
N CYS A 45 -4.87 5.50 2.59
CA CYS A 45 -3.68 6.31 2.86
C CYS A 45 -2.85 6.45 1.58
N GLN A 46 -2.03 7.49 1.51
CA GLN A 46 -0.99 7.61 0.50
C GLN A 46 0.39 7.44 1.15
N THR A 47 1.25 6.64 0.51
CA THR A 47 2.62 6.46 0.99
C THR A 47 3.40 7.77 0.91
N GLN A 48 4.24 8.00 1.92
CA GLN A 48 5.18 9.11 1.99
C GLN A 48 6.59 8.62 2.26
N GLY A 49 7.59 9.18 1.56
CA GLY A 49 8.99 8.82 1.74
C GLY A 49 9.23 7.32 1.49
N SER A 50 9.71 6.61 2.52
CA SER A 50 10.00 5.16 2.47
C SER A 50 8.81 4.25 2.79
N GLN A 51 7.61 4.81 2.94
CA GLN A 51 6.43 4.01 3.25
C GLN A 51 6.05 3.10 2.08
N GLN A 52 5.55 1.92 2.43
CA GLN A 52 4.94 0.96 1.52
C GLN A 52 3.54 0.61 2.00
N CYS A 53 2.72 0.05 1.12
CA CYS A 53 1.45 -0.55 1.55
C CYS A 53 1.76 -1.84 2.32
N PHE A 54 1.08 -2.06 3.45
CA PHE A 54 1.15 -3.31 4.20
C PHE A 54 -0.22 -3.99 4.30
N LEU A 55 -0.19 -5.31 4.43
CA LEU A 55 -1.31 -6.17 4.78
C LEU A 55 -0.87 -7.13 5.88
N ARG A 56 -1.53 -7.08 7.04
CA ARG A 56 -1.33 -8.01 8.15
C ARG A 56 -2.55 -8.89 8.32
N LYS A 57 -2.41 -10.20 8.13
CA LYS A 57 -3.47 -11.18 8.42
C LYS A 57 -3.16 -11.92 9.71
N VAL A 58 -4.14 -12.03 10.58
CA VAL A 58 -4.08 -12.82 11.82
C VAL A 58 -4.97 -14.03 11.62
N TYR A 59 -4.39 -15.20 11.84
CA TYR A 59 -5.05 -16.49 11.72
C TYR A 59 -5.18 -17.13 13.10
N GLU A 60 -6.33 -17.73 13.36
CA GLU A 60 -6.56 -18.63 14.48
C GLU A 60 -6.69 -20.05 13.90
N GLY A 61 -5.70 -20.90 14.20
CA GLY A 61 -5.49 -22.14 13.45
C GLY A 61 -5.25 -21.85 11.96
N ASP A 62 -6.02 -22.50 11.09
CA ASP A 62 -5.97 -22.33 9.63
C ASP A 62 -6.96 -21.29 9.09
N THR A 63 -7.74 -20.67 9.98
CA THR A 63 -8.78 -19.71 9.59
C THR A 63 -8.29 -18.28 9.79
N VAL A 64 -8.60 -17.39 8.85
CA VAL A 64 -8.31 -15.97 9.03
C VAL A 64 -9.30 -15.41 10.05
N SER A 65 -8.80 -14.77 11.10
CA SER A 65 -9.62 -14.15 12.17
C SER A 65 -9.91 -12.68 11.80
N TYR A 66 -8.86 -11.90 11.55
CA TYR A 66 -8.95 -10.50 11.13
C TYR A 66 -7.65 -10.04 10.45
N GLY A 67 -7.61 -8.80 9.97
CA GLY A 67 -6.38 -8.18 9.54
C GLY A 67 -6.33 -6.67 9.63
N HIS A 68 -5.25 -6.11 9.10
CA HIS A 68 -4.94 -4.69 9.09
C HIS A 68 -4.33 -4.30 7.75
N GLN A 69 -4.62 -3.09 7.31
CA GLN A 69 -4.12 -2.52 6.07
C GLN A 69 -3.67 -1.09 6.33
N GLY A 70 -2.62 -0.63 5.65
CA GLY A 70 -2.22 0.76 5.69
C GLY A 70 -0.88 1.02 5.02
N CYS A 71 -0.32 2.19 5.34
CA CYS A 71 0.99 2.65 4.89
C CYS A 71 1.98 2.55 6.06
N SER A 72 3.17 1.98 5.86
CA SER A 72 4.19 1.85 6.91
C SER A 72 5.59 2.00 6.35
N SER A 73 6.44 2.75 7.06
CA SER A 73 7.90 2.79 6.80
C SER A 73 8.60 1.53 7.32
N LEU A 74 8.00 0.87 8.31
CA LEU A 74 8.45 -0.42 8.82
C LEU A 74 7.62 -1.52 8.16
N CYS A 75 7.96 -1.84 6.91
CA CYS A 75 7.32 -2.90 6.15
C CYS A 75 8.34 -3.96 5.73
N VAL A 76 8.38 -5.07 6.44
CA VAL A 76 9.25 -6.21 6.13
C VAL A 76 8.39 -7.47 6.07
N PRO A 77 8.25 -8.13 4.90
CA PRO A 77 7.45 -9.33 4.77
C PRO A 77 7.93 -10.44 5.72
N MET A 78 7.03 -10.98 6.53
CA MET A 78 7.37 -12.04 7.48
C MET A 78 6.14 -12.77 7.99
N LYS A 79 6.34 -13.98 8.50
CA LYS A 79 5.29 -14.80 9.11
C LYS A 79 5.70 -15.21 10.52
N PHE A 80 4.89 -14.85 11.51
CA PHE A 80 5.10 -15.21 12.91
C PHE A 80 4.15 -16.34 13.31
N PHE A 81 4.67 -17.26 14.11
CA PHE A 81 3.91 -18.40 14.62
C PHE A 81 3.94 -18.38 16.15
N ARG A 82 2.77 -18.44 16.75
CA ARG A 82 2.54 -18.72 18.17
C ARG A 82 1.57 -19.91 18.29
N PRO A 83 1.46 -20.57 19.46
CA PRO A 83 0.45 -21.59 19.65
C PRO A 83 -0.94 -21.07 19.24
N ASN A 84 -1.55 -21.72 18.27
CA ASN A 84 -2.86 -21.41 17.67
C ASN A 84 -3.01 -20.06 16.96
N VAL A 85 -1.96 -19.23 16.89
CA VAL A 85 -2.02 -17.91 16.23
C VAL A 85 -0.90 -17.78 15.21
N THR A 86 -1.26 -17.50 13.96
CA THR A 86 -0.30 -17.16 12.91
C THR A 86 -0.52 -15.73 12.44
N VAL A 87 0.56 -14.96 12.26
CA VAL A 87 0.50 -13.61 11.72
C VAL A 87 1.28 -13.58 10.41
N ASP A 88 0.61 -13.32 9.30
CA ASP A 88 1.22 -13.12 7.97
C ASP A 88 1.27 -11.62 7.68
N PHE A 89 2.46 -11.07 7.54
CA PHE A 89 2.70 -9.67 7.26
C PHE A 89 3.31 -9.54 5.85
N ARG A 90 2.63 -8.80 4.97
CA ARG A 90 3.03 -8.60 3.56
C ARG A 90 3.19 -7.12 3.27
N CYS A 91 4.09 -6.83 2.34
CA CYS A 91 4.40 -5.49 1.85
C CYS A 91 4.30 -5.47 0.33
N CYS A 92 3.86 -4.36 -0.23
CA CYS A 92 3.82 -4.16 -1.67
C CYS A 92 3.98 -2.67 -2.01
N HIS A 93 4.60 -2.39 -3.16
CA HIS A 93 4.77 -1.02 -3.67
C HIS A 93 4.57 -0.94 -5.20
N ASP A 94 4.07 -2.01 -5.82
CA ASP A 94 4.11 -2.18 -7.28
C ASP A 94 2.90 -1.58 -7.99
N SER A 95 1.79 -1.40 -7.26
CA SER A 95 0.52 -0.90 -7.81
C SER A 95 -0.37 -0.28 -6.73
N PRO A 96 -1.24 0.68 -7.08
CA PRO A 96 -2.20 1.24 -6.13
C PRO A 96 -3.12 0.16 -5.57
N LEU A 97 -3.49 0.30 -4.29
CA LEU A 97 -4.39 -0.58 -3.57
C LEU A 97 -3.92 -2.05 -3.52
N CYS A 98 -2.62 -2.30 -3.70
CA CYS A 98 -2.03 -3.64 -3.73
C CYS A 98 -2.20 -4.43 -2.43
N ASN A 99 -2.42 -3.75 -1.30
CA ASN A 99 -2.60 -4.36 0.01
C ASN A 99 -4.03 -4.83 0.28
N LYS A 100 -4.80 -5.20 -0.75
CA LYS A 100 -6.16 -5.73 -0.61
C LYS A 100 -6.16 -7.01 0.24
N PHE A 101 -7.09 -7.08 1.20
CA PHE A 101 -7.29 -8.23 2.08
C PHE A 101 -7.74 -9.46 1.30
#